data_AF-A0A2N1PM97-F1
#
_entry.id   AF-A0A2N1PM97-F1
#
_cell.length_a   1.000
_cell.length_b   1.000
_cell.length_c   1.000
_cell.angle_alpha   90.00
_cell.angle_beta   90.00
_cell.angle_gamma   90.00
#
_symmetry.space_group_name_H-M   'P 1'
#
loop_
_entity.id
_entity.type
_entity.pdbx_description
1 polymer ?
#
loop_
_entity_poly.entity_id
_entity_poly.type
_entity_poly.pdbx_seq_one_letter_code
_entity_poly.pdbx_strand_id
1 'polypeptide(L)'
;MSKPSDKSRLSDLPIPARIALTLFAALIVSGMAVSGILVNLSLREDWVVTVPRIERIQAKYAWSPIKGAALTSMREYLVDQEEVDAITKWCDQGGQRTGFYENVYPVLERRCLRCHGGETVMGNVSMTTWGDVANLSTIRGMPARKLALQTHNHVLGIGLLALMAGIMISFTGYSTGTRVILVAIPFLAMAADIGSWWLCRMNPDFSWVIWIAGFAMVASLSALPLLAVWDMWRPRPSKSME
;
A
#
# COMPACT_ATOMS: atom_id res chain seq x y z
N MET A 1 40.05 22.03 28.02
CA MET A 1 40.16 21.38 26.69
C MET A 1 38.78 20.91 26.26
N SER A 2 37.93 21.83 25.78
CA SER A 2 36.56 21.54 25.35
C SER A 2 36.57 21.12 23.88
N LYS A 3 36.22 19.86 23.61
CA LYS A 3 36.08 19.27 22.27
C LYS A 3 35.17 20.15 21.40
N PRO A 4 35.60 20.59 20.20
CA PRO A 4 34.66 21.13 19.23
C PRO A 4 33.83 19.95 18.71
N SER A 5 32.56 19.82 19.12
CA SER A 5 31.67 18.91 18.38
C SER A 5 31.19 19.63 17.13
N ASP A 6 32.11 19.82 16.19
CA ASP A 6 31.78 20.26 14.83
C ASP A 6 31.11 19.09 14.12
N LYS A 7 29.83 18.87 14.46
CA LYS A 7 29.00 17.89 13.76
C LYS A 7 28.67 18.54 12.43
N SER A 8 29.33 18.09 11.36
CA SER A 8 29.04 18.52 10.00
C SER A 8 27.52 18.54 9.76
N ARG A 9 26.99 19.67 9.30
CA ARG A 9 25.57 19.83 8.98
C ARG A 9 25.35 19.85 7.48
N LEU A 10 24.13 19.56 7.05
CA LEU A 10 23.75 19.71 5.64
C LEU A 10 23.97 21.12 5.10
N SER A 11 23.79 22.14 5.95
CA SER A 11 24.03 23.55 5.61
C SER A 11 25.48 23.88 5.25
N ASP A 12 26.42 23.03 5.66
CA ASP A 12 27.87 23.27 5.52
C ASP A 12 28.42 22.67 4.23
N LEU A 13 27.57 21.97 3.48
CA LEU A 13 27.93 21.34 2.22
C LEU A 13 28.15 22.37 1.10
N PRO A 14 29.07 22.10 0.14
CA PRO A 14 29.24 22.95 -1.01
C PRO A 14 27.96 22.96 -1.87
N ILE A 15 27.74 24.04 -2.62
CA ILE A 15 26.53 24.24 -3.44
C ILE A 15 26.20 23.04 -4.34
N PRO A 16 27.15 22.39 -5.04
CA PRO A 16 26.84 21.22 -5.86
C PRO A 16 26.21 20.07 -5.07
N ALA A 17 26.68 19.80 -3.86
CA ALA A 17 26.14 18.74 -3.00
C ALA A 17 24.72 19.09 -2.51
N ARG A 18 24.47 20.36 -2.17
CA ARG A 18 23.14 20.84 -1.78
C ARG A 18 22.13 20.73 -2.92
N ILE A 19 22.54 21.08 -4.15
CA ILE A 19 21.74 20.90 -5.35
C ILE A 19 21.42 19.41 -5.56
N ALA A 20 22.43 18.54 -5.51
CA ALA A 20 22.25 17.10 -5.69
C ALA A 20 21.26 16.50 -4.68
N LEU A 21 21.38 16.85 -3.40
CA LEU A 21 20.47 16.39 -2.34
C LEU A 21 19.04 16.95 -2.53
N THR A 22 18.91 18.17 -3.04
CA THR A 22 17.60 18.78 -3.34
C THR A 22 16.92 18.07 -4.51
N LEU A 23 17.66 17.75 -5.58
CA LEU A 23 17.13 16.99 -6.72
C LEU A 23 16.76 15.56 -6.32
N PHE A 24 17.60 14.92 -5.51
CA PHE A 24 17.30 13.60 -4.96
C PHE A 24 16.02 13.61 -4.10
N ALA A 25 15.86 14.60 -3.23
CA ALA A 25 14.63 14.80 -2.46
C ALA A 25 13.40 14.99 -3.37
N ALA A 26 13.52 15.79 -4.43
CA ALA A 26 12.44 15.99 -5.40
C ALA A 26 12.06 14.69 -6.12
N LEU A 27 13.03 13.83 -6.45
CA LEU A 27 12.78 12.51 -7.05
C LEU A 27 12.07 11.55 -6.10
N ILE A 28 12.42 11.56 -4.80
CA ILE A 28 11.70 10.75 -3.80
C ILE A 28 10.24 11.21 -3.74
N VAL A 29 10.00 12.51 -3.60
CA VAL A 29 8.65 13.08 -3.44
C VAL A 29 7.80 12.84 -4.68
N SER A 30 8.35 13.03 -5.89
CA SER A 30 7.63 12.73 -7.12
C SER A 30 7.35 11.23 -7.28
N GLY A 31 8.30 10.37 -6.89
CA GLY A 31 8.10 8.92 -6.83
C GLY A 31 6.97 8.51 -5.87
N MET A 32 6.85 9.16 -4.71
CA MET A 32 5.73 8.93 -3.77
C MET A 32 4.38 9.37 -4.36
N ALA A 33 4.35 10.50 -5.07
CA ALA A 33 3.13 10.96 -5.76
C ALA A 33 2.70 9.98 -6.86
N VAL A 34 3.63 9.52 -7.70
CA VAL A 34 3.37 8.51 -8.74
C VAL A 34 2.93 7.19 -8.11
N SER A 35 3.52 6.79 -6.97
CA SER A 35 3.08 5.61 -6.23
C SER A 35 1.63 5.73 -5.75
N GLY A 36 1.22 6.89 -5.23
CA GLY A 36 -0.17 7.16 -4.84
C GLY A 36 -1.17 7.02 -6.00
N ILE A 37 -0.78 7.48 -7.20
CA ILE A 37 -1.55 7.30 -8.43
C ILE A 37 -1.62 5.81 -8.81
N LEU A 38 -0.49 5.11 -8.80
CA LEU A 38 -0.43 3.68 -9.14
C LEU A 38 -1.29 2.83 -8.18
N VAL A 39 -1.31 3.16 -6.90
CA VAL A 39 -2.18 2.50 -5.91
C VAL A 39 -3.64 2.70 -6.28
N ASN A 40 -4.07 3.92 -6.64
CA ASN A 40 -5.45 4.19 -7.03
C ASN A 40 -5.83 3.47 -8.33
N LEU A 41 -4.97 3.53 -9.36
CA LEU A 41 -5.15 2.77 -10.60
C LEU A 41 -5.28 1.27 -10.33
N SER A 42 -4.53 0.74 -9.37
CA SER A 42 -4.60 -0.69 -8.99
C SER A 42 -5.88 -1.09 -8.24
N LEU A 43 -6.67 -0.13 -7.76
CA LEU A 43 -7.86 -0.37 -6.93
C LEU A 43 -9.18 0.13 -7.54
N ARG A 44 -9.12 1.11 -8.46
CA ARG A 44 -10.31 1.78 -9.03
C ARG A 44 -10.22 2.03 -10.54
N GLU A 45 -9.08 1.81 -11.18
CA GLU A 45 -8.85 2.13 -12.61
C GLU A 45 -9.07 3.62 -12.96
N ASP A 46 -9.06 4.53 -11.97
CA ASP A 46 -9.13 5.98 -12.16
C ASP A 46 -7.84 6.71 -11.71
N TRP A 47 -7.62 7.90 -12.25
CA TRP A 47 -6.42 8.72 -12.00
C TRP A 47 -6.51 9.56 -10.72
N VAL A 48 -7.62 9.47 -9.99
CA VAL A 48 -7.89 10.32 -8.82
C VAL A 48 -7.19 9.71 -7.61
N VAL A 49 -6.29 10.46 -6.98
CA VAL A 49 -5.66 10.04 -5.72
C VAL A 49 -6.67 10.15 -4.59
N THR A 50 -7.33 9.04 -4.28
CA THR A 50 -8.20 8.91 -3.11
C THR A 50 -7.56 8.00 -2.08
N VAL A 51 -7.97 8.17 -0.83
CA VAL A 51 -7.61 7.23 0.22
C VAL A 51 -8.37 5.91 -0.04
N PRO A 52 -7.69 4.76 -0.15
CA PRO A 52 -8.34 3.48 -0.38
C PRO A 52 -9.39 3.17 0.69
N ARG A 53 -10.53 2.61 0.29
CA ARG A 53 -11.49 2.04 1.25
C ARG A 53 -10.96 0.70 1.77
N ILE A 54 -11.29 0.37 3.03
CA ILE A 54 -10.81 -0.86 3.68
C ILE A 54 -11.22 -2.12 2.91
N GLU A 55 -12.43 -2.14 2.34
CA GLU A 55 -12.94 -3.29 1.60
C GLU A 55 -12.11 -3.56 0.33
N ARG A 56 -11.51 -2.53 -0.27
CA ARG A 56 -10.60 -2.68 -1.42
C ARG A 56 -9.27 -3.32 -1.00
N ILE A 57 -8.79 -3.01 0.20
CA ILE A 57 -7.60 -3.64 0.78
C ILE A 57 -7.92 -5.11 1.12
N GLN A 58 -9.06 -5.37 1.75
CA GLN A 58 -9.50 -6.72 2.07
C GLN A 58 -9.73 -7.57 0.80
N ALA A 59 -10.31 -7.00 -0.26
CA ALA A 59 -10.45 -7.67 -1.55
C ALA A 59 -9.09 -8.07 -2.16
N LYS A 60 -8.04 -7.26 -1.95
CA LYS A 60 -6.70 -7.51 -2.49
C LYS A 60 -5.89 -8.51 -1.65
N TYR A 61 -5.99 -8.44 -0.32
CA TYR A 61 -5.09 -9.15 0.60
C TYR A 61 -5.74 -10.26 1.42
N ALA A 62 -7.08 -10.30 1.55
CA ALA A 62 -7.77 -11.23 2.45
C ALA A 62 -8.77 -12.14 1.74
N TRP A 63 -9.67 -11.54 0.95
CA TRP A 63 -10.82 -12.25 0.39
C TRP A 63 -10.49 -13.03 -0.87
N SER A 64 -11.40 -13.93 -1.24
CA SER A 64 -11.34 -14.60 -2.53
C SER A 64 -11.74 -13.68 -3.66
N PRO A 65 -11.23 -13.90 -4.90
CA PRO A 65 -11.58 -13.08 -6.05
C PRO A 65 -13.09 -12.82 -6.21
N ILE A 66 -13.92 -13.86 -6.10
CA ILE A 66 -15.39 -13.71 -6.20
C ILE A 66 -15.96 -12.88 -5.05
N LYS A 67 -15.56 -13.14 -3.80
CA LYS A 67 -16.04 -12.37 -2.64
C LYS A 67 -15.61 -10.90 -2.74
N GLY A 68 -14.35 -10.66 -3.11
CA GLY A 68 -13.81 -9.33 -3.30
C GLY A 68 -14.53 -8.56 -4.41
N ALA A 69 -14.84 -9.20 -5.53
CA ALA A 69 -15.61 -8.59 -6.60
C ALA A 69 -17.05 -8.27 -6.14
N ALA A 70 -17.75 -9.23 -5.53
CA ALA A 70 -19.14 -9.05 -5.06
C ALA A 70 -19.30 -7.92 -4.04
N LEU A 71 -18.28 -7.68 -3.20
CA LEU A 71 -18.27 -6.60 -2.21
C LEU A 71 -17.69 -5.29 -2.75
N THR A 72 -17.07 -5.28 -3.92
CA THR A 72 -16.39 -4.10 -4.47
C THR A 72 -16.74 -3.83 -5.93
N SER A 73 -15.92 -4.25 -6.90
CA SER A 73 -16.03 -3.87 -8.32
C SER A 73 -17.32 -4.35 -8.98
N MET A 74 -17.91 -5.44 -8.51
CA MET A 74 -19.14 -6.02 -9.07
C MET A 74 -20.35 -5.82 -8.16
N ARG A 75 -20.21 -5.05 -7.06
CA ARG A 75 -21.29 -4.85 -6.08
C ARG A 75 -22.54 -4.21 -6.70
N GLU A 76 -22.36 -3.35 -7.69
CA GLU A 76 -23.46 -2.63 -8.36
C GLU A 76 -24.37 -3.54 -9.20
N TYR A 77 -23.89 -4.72 -9.60
CA TYR A 77 -24.68 -5.67 -10.39
C TYR A 77 -25.55 -6.60 -9.52
N LEU A 78 -25.35 -6.60 -8.20
CA LEU A 78 -26.13 -7.39 -7.24
C LEU A 78 -27.27 -6.54 -6.67
N VAL A 79 -28.51 -7.00 -6.83
CA VAL A 79 -29.71 -6.18 -6.58
C VAL A 79 -30.03 -6.06 -5.10
N ASP A 80 -29.98 -7.17 -4.38
CA ASP A 80 -30.35 -7.26 -2.98
C ASP A 80 -29.19 -7.78 -2.12
N GLN A 81 -29.37 -7.69 -0.80
CA GLN A 81 -28.37 -8.18 0.14
C GLN A 81 -28.35 -9.71 0.19
N GLU A 82 -29.42 -10.40 -0.21
CA GLU A 82 -29.47 -11.86 -0.25
C GLU A 82 -28.55 -12.44 -1.31
N GLU A 83 -28.48 -11.82 -2.50
CA GLU A 83 -27.55 -12.16 -3.57
C GLU A 83 -26.09 -11.97 -3.13
N VAL A 84 -25.79 -10.90 -2.40
CA VAL A 84 -24.45 -10.66 -1.81
C VAL A 84 -24.14 -11.71 -0.75
N ASP A 85 -25.07 -11.98 0.15
CA ASP A 85 -24.91 -12.93 1.25
C ASP A 85 -24.72 -14.37 0.74
N ALA A 86 -25.46 -14.77 -0.30
CA ALA A 86 -25.33 -16.08 -0.93
C ALA A 86 -23.89 -16.32 -1.41
N ILE A 87 -23.28 -15.34 -2.08
CA ILE A 87 -21.91 -15.44 -2.59
C ILE A 87 -20.89 -15.39 -1.44
N THR A 88 -21.04 -14.41 -0.55
CA THR A 88 -20.03 -14.12 0.49
C THR A 88 -19.98 -15.19 1.56
N LYS A 89 -21.13 -15.67 2.06
CA LYS A 89 -21.20 -16.76 3.04
C LYS A 89 -20.67 -18.07 2.46
N TRP A 90 -20.99 -18.36 1.21
CA TRP A 90 -20.45 -19.54 0.52
C TRP A 90 -18.93 -19.49 0.40
N CYS A 91 -18.35 -18.34 0.05
CA CYS A 91 -16.89 -18.15 0.04
C CYS A 91 -16.27 -18.32 1.44
N ASP A 92 -16.93 -17.81 2.49
CA ASP A 92 -16.46 -17.93 3.87
C ASP A 92 -16.49 -19.39 4.38
N GLN A 93 -17.41 -20.19 3.86
CA GLN A 93 -17.50 -21.64 4.09
C GLN A 93 -16.52 -22.47 3.23
N GLY A 94 -15.65 -21.80 2.46
CA GLY A 94 -14.60 -22.45 1.68
C GLY A 94 -15.00 -22.83 0.26
N GLY A 95 -16.10 -22.28 -0.28
CA GLY A 95 -16.44 -22.45 -1.70
C GLY A 95 -16.81 -23.88 -2.09
N GLN A 96 -17.48 -24.61 -1.21
CA GLN A 96 -17.76 -26.03 -1.40
C GLN A 96 -18.83 -26.28 -2.48
N ARG A 97 -18.79 -27.45 -3.11
CA ARG A 97 -19.78 -27.82 -4.15
C ARG A 97 -21.17 -28.05 -3.59
N THR A 98 -21.26 -28.51 -2.34
CA THR A 98 -22.52 -28.74 -1.62
C THR A 98 -23.29 -27.43 -1.49
N GLY A 99 -24.55 -27.42 -1.92
CA GLY A 99 -25.41 -26.22 -1.89
C GLY A 99 -25.06 -25.14 -2.91
N PHE A 100 -23.99 -25.30 -3.72
CA PHE A 100 -23.59 -24.31 -4.72
C PHE A 100 -24.67 -24.12 -5.80
N TYR A 101 -25.13 -25.21 -6.41
CA TYR A 101 -26.11 -25.15 -7.51
C TYR A 101 -27.49 -24.65 -7.07
N GLU A 102 -27.82 -24.83 -5.79
CA GLU A 102 -29.10 -24.41 -5.21
C GLU A 102 -29.08 -22.93 -4.82
N ASN A 103 -27.98 -22.47 -4.20
CA ASN A 103 -27.97 -21.17 -3.51
C ASN A 103 -27.11 -20.10 -4.21
N VAL A 104 -26.07 -20.49 -4.95
CA VAL A 104 -25.06 -19.55 -5.49
C VAL A 104 -25.11 -19.48 -7.00
N TYR A 105 -25.19 -20.64 -7.68
CA TYR A 105 -25.24 -20.70 -9.13
C TYR A 105 -26.38 -19.85 -9.73
N PRO A 106 -27.62 -19.83 -9.18
CA PRO A 106 -28.67 -18.99 -9.73
C PRO A 106 -28.35 -17.49 -9.66
N VAL A 107 -27.51 -17.05 -8.73
CA VAL A 107 -27.03 -15.66 -8.65
C VAL A 107 -25.95 -15.44 -9.72
N LEU A 108 -24.96 -16.33 -9.82
CA LEU A 108 -23.90 -16.22 -10.82
C LEU A 108 -24.47 -16.25 -12.24
N GLU A 109 -25.43 -17.12 -12.52
CA GLU A 109 -26.10 -17.23 -13.82
C GLU A 109 -26.80 -15.93 -14.20
N ARG A 110 -27.60 -15.35 -13.29
CA ARG A 110 -28.34 -14.11 -13.53
C ARG A 110 -27.44 -12.87 -13.63
N ARG A 111 -26.31 -12.84 -12.92
CA ARG A 111 -25.53 -11.60 -12.70
C ARG A 111 -24.14 -11.60 -13.32
N CYS A 112 -23.46 -12.74 -13.35
CA CYS A 112 -22.04 -12.84 -13.67
C CYS A 112 -21.77 -13.53 -15.02
N LEU A 113 -22.47 -14.64 -15.30
CA LEU A 113 -22.18 -15.50 -16.45
C LEU A 113 -22.41 -14.82 -17.79
N ARG A 114 -23.22 -13.75 -17.85
CA ARG A 114 -23.36 -12.94 -19.07
C ARG A 114 -22.02 -12.39 -19.58
N CYS A 115 -21.10 -12.03 -18.68
CA CYS A 115 -19.79 -11.48 -19.02
C CYS A 115 -18.64 -12.46 -18.73
N HIS A 116 -18.85 -13.40 -17.80
CA HIS A 116 -17.83 -14.35 -17.32
C HIS A 116 -18.06 -15.80 -17.76
N GLY A 117 -19.12 -16.11 -18.52
CA GLY A 117 -19.56 -17.48 -18.83
C GLY A 117 -19.66 -17.85 -20.32
N GLY A 118 -19.10 -17.05 -21.24
CA GLY A 118 -19.17 -17.28 -22.70
C GLY A 118 -17.80 -17.35 -23.39
N GLU A 119 -17.80 -17.41 -24.73
CA GLU A 119 -16.57 -17.49 -25.55
C GLU A 119 -15.66 -16.26 -25.42
N THR A 120 -16.24 -15.08 -25.20
CA THR A 120 -15.52 -13.85 -24.89
C THR A 120 -15.68 -13.50 -23.42
N VAL A 121 -14.66 -13.85 -22.64
CA VAL A 121 -14.65 -13.67 -21.19
C VAL A 121 -14.12 -12.27 -20.86
N MET A 122 -14.95 -11.43 -20.21
CA MET A 122 -14.51 -10.12 -19.75
C MET A 122 -13.47 -10.23 -18.62
N GLY A 123 -12.46 -9.35 -18.66
CA GLY A 123 -11.43 -9.25 -17.63
C GLY A 123 -10.54 -10.48 -17.48
N ASN A 124 -10.58 -11.43 -18.44
CA ASN A 124 -9.86 -12.70 -18.38
C ASN A 124 -10.20 -13.54 -17.12
N VAL A 125 -11.44 -13.44 -16.63
CA VAL A 125 -11.97 -14.20 -15.49
C VAL A 125 -13.10 -15.13 -15.96
N SER A 126 -12.78 -16.39 -16.23
CA SER A 126 -13.78 -17.40 -16.62
C SER A 126 -14.53 -17.92 -15.40
N MET A 127 -15.82 -18.19 -15.58
CA MET A 127 -16.71 -18.89 -14.65
C MET A 127 -17.50 -19.99 -15.38
N THR A 128 -16.98 -20.48 -16.51
CA THR A 128 -17.69 -21.45 -17.39
C THR A 128 -17.74 -22.84 -16.78
N THR A 129 -16.73 -23.21 -15.99
CA THR A 129 -16.67 -24.51 -15.33
C THR A 129 -16.79 -24.38 -13.82
N TRP A 130 -17.21 -25.46 -13.16
CA TRP A 130 -17.14 -25.58 -11.71
C TRP A 130 -15.71 -25.34 -11.19
N GLY A 131 -14.70 -25.86 -11.90
CA GLY A 131 -13.29 -25.69 -11.51
C GLY A 131 -12.87 -24.22 -11.47
N ASP A 132 -13.33 -23.43 -12.42
CA ASP A 132 -13.05 -21.99 -12.47
C ASP A 132 -13.62 -21.27 -11.24
N VAL A 133 -14.90 -21.51 -10.96
CA VAL A 133 -15.63 -20.89 -9.85
C VAL A 133 -15.09 -21.35 -8.48
N ALA A 134 -14.74 -22.63 -8.35
CA ALA A 134 -14.08 -23.19 -7.17
C ALA A 134 -12.71 -22.54 -6.92
N ASN A 135 -11.92 -22.32 -7.98
CA ASN A 135 -10.61 -21.66 -7.87
C ASN A 135 -10.76 -20.19 -7.43
N LEU A 136 -11.76 -19.48 -7.97
CA LEU A 136 -12.03 -18.06 -7.65
C LEU A 136 -12.65 -17.84 -6.26
N SER A 137 -13.13 -18.90 -5.59
CA SER A 137 -13.73 -18.83 -4.26
C SER A 137 -12.79 -19.28 -3.14
N THR A 138 -11.77 -20.09 -3.46
CA THR A 138 -10.88 -20.72 -2.47
C THR A 138 -9.55 -19.99 -2.27
N ILE A 139 -9.01 -19.33 -3.31
CA ILE A 139 -7.77 -18.55 -3.19
C ILE A 139 -8.02 -17.34 -2.29
N ARG A 140 -7.36 -17.25 -1.13
CA ARG A 140 -7.44 -16.08 -0.24
C ARG A 140 -6.34 -15.05 -0.52
N GLY A 141 -6.79 -13.83 -0.81
CA GLY A 141 -5.92 -12.68 -1.06
C GLY A 141 -4.99 -12.88 -2.25
N MET A 142 -3.96 -12.04 -2.31
CA MET A 142 -2.94 -12.13 -3.35
C MET A 142 -2.19 -13.48 -3.30
N PRO A 143 -1.91 -14.12 -4.46
CA PRO A 143 -1.11 -15.34 -4.51
C PRO A 143 0.25 -15.18 -3.81
N ALA A 144 0.65 -16.17 -3.02
CA ALA A 144 1.84 -16.11 -2.17
C ALA A 144 3.12 -15.75 -2.94
N ARG A 145 3.30 -16.28 -4.16
CA ARG A 145 4.43 -15.95 -5.03
C ARG A 145 4.46 -14.46 -5.41
N LYS A 146 3.30 -13.90 -5.78
CA LYS A 146 3.17 -12.49 -6.13
C LYS A 146 3.40 -11.60 -4.90
N LEU A 147 2.87 -12.02 -3.75
CA LEU A 147 3.06 -11.32 -2.49
C LEU A 147 4.53 -11.32 -2.03
N ALA A 148 5.25 -12.44 -2.17
CA ALA A 148 6.67 -12.54 -1.89
C ALA A 148 7.51 -11.65 -2.80
N LEU A 149 7.21 -11.64 -4.10
CA LEU A 149 7.88 -10.74 -5.05
C LEU A 149 7.65 -9.27 -4.70
N GLN A 150 6.40 -8.91 -4.38
CA GLN A 150 6.07 -7.55 -3.99
C GLN A 150 6.77 -7.16 -2.68
N THR A 151 6.77 -8.05 -1.69
CA THR A 151 7.48 -7.90 -0.41
C THR A 151 8.97 -7.65 -0.64
N HIS A 152 9.64 -8.51 -1.43
CA HIS A 152 11.08 -8.37 -1.73
C HIS A 152 11.40 -7.02 -2.35
N ASN A 153 10.67 -6.62 -3.39
CA ASN A 153 10.89 -5.37 -4.10
C ASN A 153 10.64 -4.15 -3.20
N HIS A 154 9.60 -4.17 -2.36
CA HIS A 154 9.24 -3.05 -1.49
C HIS A 154 10.19 -2.92 -0.31
N VAL A 155 10.53 -4.01 0.38
CA VAL A 155 11.47 -3.96 1.51
C VAL A 155 12.83 -3.43 1.05
N LEU A 156 13.33 -3.88 -0.11
CA LEU A 156 14.61 -3.42 -0.62
C LEU A 156 14.57 -1.95 -1.08
N GLY A 157 13.59 -1.59 -1.92
CA GLY A 157 13.47 -0.24 -2.47
C GLY A 157 13.14 0.80 -1.39
N ILE A 158 12.10 0.55 -0.61
CA ILE A 158 11.66 1.47 0.45
C ILE A 158 12.70 1.53 1.58
N GLY A 159 13.30 0.41 1.95
CA GLY A 159 14.38 0.37 2.94
C GLY A 159 15.57 1.25 2.55
N LEU A 160 15.97 1.21 1.27
CA LEU A 160 17.03 2.08 0.76
C LEU A 160 16.64 3.56 0.76
N LEU A 161 15.41 3.90 0.35
CA LEU A 161 14.92 5.28 0.39
C LEU A 161 14.83 5.82 1.83
N ALA A 162 14.31 5.01 2.75
CA ALA A 162 14.22 5.33 4.18
C ALA A 162 15.62 5.55 4.77
N LEU A 163 16.59 4.70 4.41
CA LEU A 163 17.98 4.86 4.83
C LEU A 163 18.57 6.18 4.32
N MET A 164 18.42 6.48 3.03
CA MET A 164 18.96 7.72 2.44
C MET A 164 18.33 8.97 3.06
N ALA A 165 17.00 9.00 3.21
CA ALA A 165 16.30 10.09 3.88
C ALA A 165 16.70 10.21 5.36
N GLY A 166 16.89 9.06 6.04
CA GLY A 166 17.33 9.02 7.42
C GLY A 166 18.77 9.54 7.63
N ILE A 167 19.67 9.25 6.68
CA ILE A 167 21.02 9.83 6.66
C ILE A 167 20.93 11.36 6.51
N MET A 168 20.11 11.86 5.58
CA MET A 168 19.91 13.32 5.43
C MET A 168 19.44 13.94 6.74
N ILE A 169 18.42 13.36 7.39
CA ILE A 169 17.91 13.82 8.69
C ILE A 169 18.97 13.76 9.79
N SER A 170 19.86 12.78 9.77
CA SER A 170 20.93 12.65 10.77
C SER A 170 21.88 13.85 10.79
N PHE A 171 22.09 14.50 9.64
CA PHE A 171 22.93 15.70 9.47
C PHE A 171 22.18 17.04 9.60
N THR A 172 20.90 16.99 10.02
CA THR A 172 20.13 18.22 10.25
C THR A 172 20.43 18.87 11.61
N GLY A 173 20.06 20.14 11.75
CA GLY A 173 20.09 20.89 13.01
C GLY A 173 19.00 20.51 14.03
N TYR A 174 18.18 19.49 13.77
CA TYR A 174 17.13 19.05 14.71
C TYR A 174 17.71 18.41 15.97
N SER A 175 16.91 18.40 17.05
CA SER A 175 17.30 17.73 18.30
C SER A 175 17.57 16.24 18.08
N THR A 176 18.41 15.62 18.91
CA THR A 176 18.70 14.18 18.80
C THR A 176 17.42 13.33 18.91
N GLY A 177 16.52 13.65 19.85
CA GLY A 177 15.25 12.94 19.99
C GLY A 177 14.37 13.05 18.75
N THR A 178 14.25 14.25 18.19
CA THR A 178 13.50 14.48 16.93
C THR A 178 14.07 13.66 15.79
N ARG A 179 15.40 13.64 15.61
CA ARG A 179 16.05 12.85 14.56
C ARG A 179 15.80 11.35 14.73
N VAL A 180 15.92 10.83 15.95
CA VAL A 180 15.65 9.41 16.23
C VAL A 180 14.23 9.04 15.84
N ILE A 181 13.23 9.82 16.26
CA ILE A 181 11.83 9.58 15.93
C ILE A 181 11.62 9.64 14.40
N LEU A 182 12.09 10.71 13.76
CA LEU A 182 11.95 10.91 12.31
C LEU A 182 12.58 9.77 11.50
N VAL A 183 13.76 9.29 11.91
CA VAL A 183 14.46 8.18 11.24
C VAL A 183 13.73 6.85 11.47
N ALA A 184 13.19 6.61 12.67
CA ALA A 184 12.57 5.32 13.00
C ALA A 184 11.20 5.10 12.33
N ILE A 185 10.38 6.16 12.20
CA ILE A 185 9.01 6.07 11.65
C ILE A 185 8.93 5.32 10.31
N PRO A 186 9.69 5.66 9.25
CA PRO A 186 9.56 4.99 7.96
C PRO A 186 9.87 3.49 8.03
N PHE A 187 10.83 3.06 8.87
CA PHE A 187 11.14 1.64 9.04
C PHE A 187 10.04 0.90 9.77
N LEU A 188 9.51 1.48 10.85
CA LEU A 188 8.42 0.88 11.62
C LEU A 188 7.13 0.81 10.79
N ALA A 189 6.82 1.88 10.04
CA ALA A 189 5.67 1.92 9.15
C ALA A 189 5.80 0.89 8.02
N MET A 190 6.96 0.78 7.38
CA MET A 190 7.21 -0.24 6.35
C MET A 190 7.07 -1.66 6.90
N ALA A 191 7.65 -1.95 8.08
CA ALA A 191 7.56 -3.26 8.69
C ALA A 191 6.10 -3.62 9.04
N ALA A 192 5.35 -2.67 9.61
CA ALA A 192 3.95 -2.85 9.94
C ALA A 192 3.06 -3.04 8.70
N ASP A 193 3.28 -2.25 7.64
CA ASP A 193 2.52 -2.35 6.39
C ASP A 193 2.75 -3.70 5.70
N ILE A 194 4.01 -3.99 5.35
CA ILE A 194 4.38 -5.19 4.61
C ILE A 194 4.11 -6.46 5.42
N GLY A 195 4.39 -6.45 6.72
CA GLY A 195 4.06 -7.57 7.61
C GLY A 195 2.56 -7.84 7.64
N SER A 196 1.75 -6.78 7.67
CA SER A 196 0.29 -6.90 7.68
C SER A 196 -0.28 -7.43 6.37
N TRP A 197 0.40 -7.29 5.22
CA TRP A 197 -0.04 -7.93 3.98
C TRP A 197 -0.13 -9.45 4.10
N TRP A 198 0.81 -10.06 4.82
CA TRP A 198 0.83 -11.50 5.07
C TRP A 198 -0.23 -11.91 6.10
N LEU A 199 -0.35 -11.15 7.19
CA LEU A 199 -1.32 -11.41 8.26
C LEU A 199 -2.77 -11.21 7.81
N CYS A 200 -3.01 -10.29 6.87
CA CYS A 200 -4.33 -10.00 6.31
C CYS A 200 -4.96 -11.21 5.60
N ARG A 201 -4.14 -12.15 5.10
CA ARG A 201 -4.62 -13.42 4.53
C ARG A 201 -5.27 -14.34 5.57
N MET A 202 -4.87 -14.20 6.83
CA MET A 202 -5.37 -15.01 7.95
C MET A 202 -6.52 -14.30 8.67
N ASN A 203 -6.38 -12.99 8.89
CA ASN A 203 -7.43 -12.16 9.47
C ASN A 203 -7.57 -10.85 8.66
N PRO A 204 -8.73 -10.60 8.01
CA PRO A 204 -8.99 -9.37 7.26
C PRO A 204 -8.82 -8.06 8.05
N ASP A 205 -8.85 -8.08 9.40
CA ASP A 205 -8.72 -6.88 10.23
C ASP A 205 -7.34 -6.23 10.15
N PHE A 206 -6.30 -7.00 9.77
CA PHE A 206 -4.98 -6.43 9.49
C PHE A 206 -4.98 -5.42 8.34
N SER A 207 -6.05 -5.36 7.53
CA SER A 207 -6.25 -4.29 6.54
C SER A 207 -6.24 -2.89 7.15
N TRP A 208 -6.65 -2.71 8.40
CA TRP A 208 -6.52 -1.43 9.12
C TRP A 208 -5.07 -1.06 9.38
N VAL A 209 -4.23 -2.04 9.73
CA VAL A 209 -2.80 -1.82 9.94
C VAL A 209 -2.13 -1.46 8.61
N ILE A 210 -2.45 -2.17 7.52
CA ILE A 210 -2.01 -1.81 6.15
C ILE A 210 -2.36 -0.35 5.83
N TRP A 211 -3.61 0.04 6.11
CA TRP A 211 -4.10 1.37 5.80
C TRP A 211 -3.35 2.46 6.57
N ILE A 212 -3.21 2.31 7.89
CA ILE A 212 -2.55 3.30 8.76
C ILE A 212 -1.03 3.33 8.49
N ALA A 213 -0.40 2.16 8.44
CA ALA A 213 1.04 2.04 8.26
C ALA A 213 1.47 2.46 6.85
N GLY A 214 0.70 2.11 5.81
CA GLY A 214 0.93 2.56 4.44
C GLY A 214 0.85 4.09 4.32
N PHE A 215 -0.14 4.72 4.96
CA PHE A 215 -0.23 6.18 5.01
C PHE A 215 0.97 6.80 5.75
N ALA A 216 1.31 6.28 6.93
CA ALA A 216 2.46 6.77 7.70
C ALA A 216 3.78 6.61 6.94
N MET A 217 3.93 5.52 6.17
CA MET A 217 5.10 5.27 5.33
C MET A 217 5.20 6.28 4.20
N VAL A 218 4.13 6.51 3.43
CA VAL A 218 4.13 7.50 2.33
C VAL A 218 4.35 8.92 2.88
N ALA A 219 3.69 9.26 3.98
CA ALA A 219 3.84 10.57 4.62
C ALA A 219 5.27 10.80 5.11
N SER A 220 5.88 9.83 5.78
CA SER A 220 7.26 9.94 6.27
C SER A 220 8.28 10.01 5.13
N LEU A 221 8.19 9.14 4.13
CA LEU A 221 9.10 9.16 2.97
C LEU A 221 8.99 10.44 2.14
N SER A 222 7.83 11.11 2.17
CA SER A 222 7.66 12.42 1.56
C SER A 222 8.20 13.55 2.44
N ALA A 223 7.92 13.51 3.75
CA ALA A 223 8.24 14.60 4.68
C ALA A 223 9.74 14.68 5.02
N LEU A 224 10.42 13.55 5.26
CA LEU A 224 11.82 13.53 5.66
C LEU A 224 12.77 14.24 4.68
N PRO A 225 12.74 13.95 3.36
CA PRO A 225 13.59 14.65 2.41
C PRO A 225 13.25 16.15 2.32
N LEU A 226 11.97 16.53 2.43
CA LEU A 226 11.55 17.94 2.44
C LEU A 226 12.06 18.68 3.69
N LEU A 227 11.95 18.06 4.87
CA LEU A 227 12.46 18.61 6.13
C LEU A 227 13.98 18.76 6.12
N ALA A 228 14.69 17.82 5.49
CA ALA A 228 16.14 17.90 5.33
C ALA A 228 16.56 19.01 4.36
N VAL A 229 15.86 19.15 3.21
CA VAL A 229 16.08 20.25 2.26
C VAL A 229 15.78 21.59 2.92
N TRP A 230 14.69 21.69 3.68
CA TRP A 230 14.34 22.89 4.43
C TRP A 230 15.44 23.29 5.43
N ASP A 231 15.92 22.35 6.24
CA ASP A 231 17.02 22.60 7.18
C ASP A 231 18.33 22.96 6.48
N MET A 232 18.60 22.38 5.31
CA MET A 232 19.78 22.66 4.50
C MET A 232 19.79 24.07 3.89
N TRP A 233 18.63 24.64 3.56
CA TRP A 233 18.52 25.96 2.91
C TRP A 233 18.14 27.11 3.83
N ARG A 234 17.65 26.84 5.05
CA ARG A 234 17.25 27.92 5.97
C ARG A 234 18.44 28.79 6.43
N PRO A 235 18.28 30.11 6.57
CA PRO A 235 19.29 30.99 7.15
C PRO A 235 19.64 30.60 8.59
N ARG A 236 20.90 30.78 8.97
CA ARG A 236 21.30 30.61 10.37
C ARG A 236 20.74 31.79 11.19
N PRO A 237 20.16 31.57 12.38
CA PRO A 237 19.99 32.66 13.33
C PRO A 237 21.38 33.25 13.60
N SER A 238 21.53 34.56 13.40
CA SER A 238 22.79 35.23 13.73
C SER A 238 23.06 34.98 15.20
N LYS A 239 24.29 34.59 15.53
CA LYS A 239 24.72 34.72 16.92
C LYS A 239 24.64 36.22 17.22
N SER A 240 23.71 36.64 18.08
CA SER A 240 23.82 37.94 18.71
C SER A 240 25.21 37.98 19.35
N MET A 241 26.01 38.96 18.96
CA MET A 241 27.31 39.19 19.60
C MET A 241 27.00 39.68 21.01
N GLU A 242 27.15 38.80 21.99
CA GLU A 242 27.42 39.14 23.39
C GLU A 242 28.93 39.24 23.58
#